data_AF-A0A838FXC2-F1
#
_entry.id   AF-A0A838FXC2-F1
#
_cell.length_a   1.000
_cell.length_b   1.000
_cell.length_c   1.000
_cell.angle_alpha   90.00
_cell.angle_beta   90.00
_cell.angle_gamma   90.00
#
_symmetry.space_group_name_H-M   'P 1'
#
loop_
_entity.id
_entity.type
_entity.pdbx_description
1 polymer ?
#
loop_
_entity_poly.entity_id
_entity_poly.type
_entity_poly.pdbx_seq_one_letter_code
_entity_poly.pdbx_strand_id
1 'polypeptide(L)'
;MGDDRTRDSRSRHRRRCRGTAGRRGHRRHRRRSAGRDVHVRECRPLLLPTAGEALRPARRHGAAPLVSTRRDQLAAGLASVGRRIEAAAQAAGRSPTSITLVVVTKTFPAADVQLLAELGVTDVGENRHPEARDKAAAVAAPLTWHFVGGLQTNKARAVAGYADLVHSVDRERLVDALADGASRAGRHLDCLVQVSLDPPGAADSRSGAKVDEVPALTDQIAAAEALRLRGVMAVAPLAADPARAYARLAEVAASVQAAHPTALAVSAGMSGDLEAAVAVGATHVRIGRAILGERPPNR
;
A
#
# COMPACT_ATOMS: atom_id res chain seq x y z
N MET A 1 -66.19 35.59 -3.15
CA MET A 1 -65.03 35.30 -2.28
C MET A 1 -63.98 34.68 -3.19
N GLY A 2 -63.26 35.43 -4.02
CA GLY A 2 -62.27 36.47 -3.72
C GLY A 2 -60.91 35.88 -4.16
N ASP A 3 -60.48 36.15 -5.41
CA ASP A 3 -59.40 37.11 -5.79
C ASP A 3 -58.00 36.60 -5.38
N ASP A 4 -56.90 36.66 -6.14
CA ASP A 4 -56.49 37.60 -7.19
C ASP A 4 -55.29 37.03 -8.01
N ARG A 5 -55.08 37.55 -9.22
CA ARG A 5 -53.93 37.33 -10.11
C ARG A 5 -52.99 38.54 -10.06
N THR A 6 -51.66 38.36 -10.08
CA THR A 6 -50.67 39.29 -10.71
C THR A 6 -49.36 38.50 -10.89
N ARG A 7 -48.67 38.32 -12.04
CA ARG A 7 -48.11 39.17 -13.13
C ARG A 7 -47.11 40.25 -12.69
N ASP A 8 -45.82 40.02 -12.94
CA ASP A 8 -44.88 40.81 -13.79
C ASP A 8 -43.47 40.14 -13.70
N SER A 9 -42.65 39.79 -14.69
CA SER A 9 -42.25 40.30 -16.02
C SER A 9 -41.16 41.40 -16.02
N ARG A 10 -40.08 41.11 -16.77
CA ARG A 10 -39.04 42.00 -17.39
C ARG A 10 -37.81 42.39 -16.54
N SER A 11 -36.63 42.73 -17.09
CA SER A 11 -35.89 42.39 -18.32
C SER A 11 -34.56 43.21 -18.33
N ARG A 12 -33.51 42.68 -18.96
CA ARG A 12 -32.43 43.37 -19.76
C ARG A 12 -31.39 44.28 -19.09
N HIS A 13 -30.09 43.99 -19.35
CA HIS A 13 -29.12 44.81 -20.13
C HIS A 13 -27.74 44.10 -20.19
N ARG A 14 -27.24 43.64 -21.36
CA ARG A 14 -26.45 44.31 -22.44
C ARG A 14 -24.99 44.70 -22.09
N ARG A 15 -24.03 44.13 -22.85
CA ARG A 15 -22.81 44.71 -23.54
C ARG A 15 -21.86 43.52 -23.87
N ARG A 16 -21.49 43.10 -25.09
CA ARG A 16 -20.90 43.62 -26.36
C ARG A 16 -19.40 43.99 -26.35
N CYS A 17 -18.73 43.53 -27.44
CA CYS A 17 -17.43 43.89 -28.06
C CYS A 17 -16.20 43.07 -27.58
N ARG A 18 -15.46 42.29 -28.41
CA ARG A 18 -14.73 42.44 -29.71
C ARG A 18 -13.21 42.62 -29.48
N GLY A 19 -12.38 41.85 -30.22
CA GLY A 19 -10.94 42.09 -30.43
C GLY A 19 -10.15 40.79 -30.69
N THR A 20 -10.02 40.29 -31.92
CA THR A 20 -9.01 40.56 -32.98
C THR A 20 -7.70 39.78 -32.85
N ALA A 21 -7.41 39.04 -33.93
CA ALA A 21 -6.19 38.30 -34.23
C ALA A 21 -4.97 39.21 -34.51
N GLY A 22 -3.78 38.70 -34.19
CA GLY A 22 -2.49 39.29 -34.54
C GLY A 22 -1.55 38.23 -35.13
N ARG A 23 -0.93 38.57 -36.26
CA ARG A 23 -0.13 37.73 -37.16
C ARG A 23 1.37 38.11 -37.07
N ARG A 24 2.22 37.17 -37.53
CA ARG A 24 3.54 37.32 -38.20
C ARG A 24 4.82 37.51 -37.37
N GLY A 25 5.89 36.82 -37.81
CA GLY A 25 7.27 37.23 -37.57
C GLY A 25 8.35 36.17 -37.80
N HIS A 26 8.65 35.81 -39.05
CA HIS A 26 9.90 35.10 -39.42
C HIS A 26 11.13 35.99 -39.18
N ARG A 27 12.29 35.42 -38.79
CA ARG A 27 13.50 35.25 -39.66
C ARG A 27 14.77 34.81 -38.91
N ARG A 28 15.35 33.76 -39.48
CA ARG A 28 16.74 33.28 -39.55
C ARG A 28 17.88 34.20 -39.04
N HIS A 29 18.84 33.58 -38.36
CA HIS A 29 20.27 33.88 -38.55
C HIS A 29 21.11 32.59 -38.58
N ARG A 30 21.82 32.39 -39.70
CA ARG A 30 22.98 31.49 -39.86
C ARG A 30 24.26 32.28 -39.53
N ARG A 31 25.26 31.62 -38.93
CA ARG A 31 26.72 31.67 -39.21
C ARG A 31 27.46 30.86 -38.12
N ARG A 32 28.13 29.76 -38.47
CA ARG A 32 29.60 29.62 -38.73
C ARG A 32 30.43 29.91 -37.47
N SER A 33 30.91 28.92 -36.71
CA SER A 33 32.14 28.10 -36.91
C SER A 33 33.44 28.87 -36.69
N ALA A 34 34.16 28.58 -35.60
CA ALA A 34 35.63 28.44 -35.49
C ALA A 34 36.06 28.42 -34.00
N GLY A 35 37.11 27.65 -33.69
CA GLY A 35 37.90 27.82 -32.46
C GLY A 35 37.90 26.64 -31.50
N ARG A 36 38.63 25.57 -31.85
CA ARG A 36 39.13 24.56 -30.89
C ARG A 36 40.51 25.01 -30.44
N ASP A 37 40.69 25.30 -29.16
CA ASP A 37 42.01 25.48 -28.56
C ASP A 37 42.41 24.20 -27.83
N VAL A 38 43.51 23.60 -28.30
CA VAL A 38 44.15 22.40 -27.77
C VAL A 38 45.29 22.88 -26.89
N HIS A 39 45.16 22.75 -25.57
CA HIS A 39 46.27 23.02 -24.67
C HIS A 39 47.34 21.93 -24.79
N VAL A 40 48.46 22.31 -25.38
CA VAL A 40 49.74 21.61 -25.36
C VAL A 40 50.26 21.65 -23.92
N ARG A 41 50.35 20.48 -23.26
CA ARG A 41 51.11 20.31 -22.01
C ARG A 41 52.45 19.66 -22.36
N GLU A 42 53.52 20.34 -21.97
CA GLU A 42 54.91 19.91 -22.14
C GLU A 42 55.17 18.52 -21.52
N CYS A 43 55.82 17.65 -22.30
CA CYS A 43 56.31 16.35 -21.89
C CYS A 43 57.51 16.52 -20.95
N ARG A 44 57.33 16.20 -19.67
CA ARG A 44 58.44 15.93 -18.75
C ARG A 44 58.86 14.45 -18.88
N PRO A 45 60.16 14.14 -19.01
CA PRO A 45 60.61 12.75 -19.07
C PRO A 45 60.38 12.04 -17.73
N LEU A 46 59.71 10.89 -17.79
CA LEU A 46 59.54 9.94 -16.69
C LEU A 46 60.90 9.27 -16.41
N LEU A 47 61.54 9.65 -15.29
CA LEU A 47 62.61 8.84 -14.70
C LEU A 47 61.98 7.58 -14.09
N LEU A 48 62.33 6.42 -14.63
CA LEU A 48 62.03 5.11 -14.03
C LEU A 48 63.02 4.88 -12.88
N PRO A 49 62.56 4.64 -11.64
CA PRO A 49 63.44 4.18 -10.57
C PRO A 49 63.89 2.74 -10.84
N THR A 50 65.19 2.52 -10.70
CA THR A 50 65.86 1.22 -10.80
C THR A 50 65.44 0.27 -9.68
N ALA A 51 65.42 -1.01 -10.02
CA ALA A 51 65.06 -2.12 -9.15
C ALA A 51 65.86 -2.14 -7.84
N GLY A 52 65.16 -2.33 -6.72
CA GLY A 52 65.77 -2.72 -5.46
C GLY A 52 65.17 -2.06 -4.22
N GLU A 53 63.93 -2.37 -3.88
CA GLU A 53 63.52 -2.44 -2.46
C GLU A 53 62.22 -3.24 -2.33
N ALA A 54 62.25 -4.23 -1.44
CA ALA A 54 61.19 -5.22 -1.26
C ALA A 54 59.86 -4.55 -0.88
N LEU A 55 58.84 -4.78 -1.71
CA LEU A 55 57.46 -4.39 -1.43
C LEU A 55 56.98 -5.15 -0.18
N ARG A 56 57.04 -4.51 0.99
CA ARG A 56 56.38 -5.00 2.19
C ARG A 56 54.88 -5.12 1.87
N PRO A 57 54.21 -6.25 2.16
CA PRO A 57 52.77 -6.33 1.94
C PRO A 57 52.11 -5.28 2.81
N ALA A 58 51.48 -4.29 2.18
CA ALA A 58 50.60 -3.37 2.85
C ALA A 58 49.58 -4.22 3.61
N ARG A 59 49.62 -4.13 4.94
CA ARG A 59 48.60 -4.73 5.80
C ARG A 59 47.27 -4.23 5.28
N ARG A 60 46.50 -5.13 4.64
CA ARG A 60 45.09 -4.90 4.34
C ARG A 60 44.47 -4.61 5.70
N HIS A 61 44.27 -3.34 6.00
CA HIS A 61 43.42 -2.95 7.10
C HIS A 61 42.08 -3.61 6.77
N GLY A 62 41.71 -4.61 7.56
CA GLY A 62 40.43 -5.28 7.42
C GLY A 62 39.38 -4.18 7.36
N ALA A 63 38.68 -4.08 6.23
CA ALA A 63 37.52 -3.23 6.14
C ALA A 63 36.61 -3.70 7.27
N ALA A 64 36.45 -2.85 8.30
CA ALA A 64 35.45 -3.08 9.32
C ALA A 64 34.13 -3.35 8.59
N PRO A 65 33.33 -4.35 9.00
CA PRO A 65 32.10 -4.66 8.31
C PRO A 65 31.27 -3.37 8.22
N LEU A 66 30.96 -2.94 7.00
CA LEU A 66 30.11 -1.77 6.77
C LEU A 66 28.78 -2.06 7.47
N VAL A 67 28.49 -1.33 8.54
CA VAL A 67 27.21 -1.43 9.24
C VAL A 67 26.14 -1.03 8.22
N SER A 68 25.33 -2.00 7.77
CA SER A 68 24.25 -1.77 6.82
C SER A 68 23.33 -0.68 7.36
N THR A 69 23.00 0.33 6.56
CA THR A 69 22.07 1.37 7.00
C THR A 69 20.66 0.79 7.16
N ARG A 70 19.79 1.49 7.90
CA ARG A 70 18.38 1.08 8.02
C ARG A 70 17.71 0.95 6.65
N ARG A 71 18.03 1.86 5.71
CA ARG A 71 17.53 1.80 4.33
C ARG A 71 17.98 0.52 3.63
N ASP A 72 19.26 0.12 3.76
CA ASP A 72 19.79 -1.09 3.14
C ASP A 72 19.11 -2.36 3.68
N GLN A 73 18.83 -2.40 4.98
CA GLN A 73 18.11 -3.51 5.62
C GLN A 73 16.69 -3.64 5.07
N LEU A 74 15.95 -2.52 4.96
CA LEU A 74 14.61 -2.51 4.39
C LEU A 74 14.62 -2.91 2.92
N ALA A 75 15.57 -2.41 2.14
CA ALA A 75 15.73 -2.77 0.73
C ALA A 75 16.03 -4.27 0.55
N ALA A 76 16.90 -4.84 1.39
CA ALA A 76 17.20 -6.27 1.38
C ALA A 76 15.97 -7.12 1.75
N GLY A 77 15.21 -6.69 2.76
CA GLY A 77 13.97 -7.33 3.17
C GLY A 77 12.91 -7.32 2.07
N LEU A 78 12.70 -6.15 1.43
CA LEU A 78 11.79 -6.00 0.28
C LEU A 78 12.22 -6.90 -0.89
N ALA A 79 13.50 -6.90 -1.25
CA ALA A 79 14.00 -7.75 -2.34
C ALA A 79 13.82 -9.25 -2.04
N SER A 80 14.04 -9.66 -0.79
CA SER A 80 13.82 -11.04 -0.35
C SER A 80 12.36 -11.47 -0.47
N VAL A 81 11.43 -10.64 0.05
CA VAL A 81 9.99 -10.92 -0.03
C VAL A 81 9.48 -10.84 -1.46
N GLY A 82 9.96 -9.90 -2.28
CA GLY A 82 9.62 -9.80 -3.69
C GLY A 82 9.93 -11.08 -4.47
N ARG A 83 11.10 -11.68 -4.26
CA ARG A 83 11.46 -12.97 -4.87
C ARG A 83 10.54 -14.10 -4.43
N ARG A 84 10.12 -14.13 -3.16
CA ARG A 84 9.17 -15.14 -2.65
C ARG A 84 7.78 -15.00 -3.30
N ILE A 85 7.29 -13.77 -3.43
CA ILE A 85 6.02 -13.48 -4.10
C ILE A 85 6.10 -13.89 -5.57
N GLU A 86 7.18 -13.55 -6.26
CA GLU A 86 7.40 -13.92 -7.66
C GLU A 86 7.39 -15.44 -7.85
N ALA A 87 8.18 -16.17 -7.06
CA ALA A 87 8.24 -17.63 -7.12
C ALA A 87 6.87 -18.28 -6.80
N ALA A 88 6.17 -17.79 -5.78
CA ALA A 88 4.85 -18.30 -5.41
C ALA A 88 3.80 -18.04 -6.51
N ALA A 89 3.83 -16.84 -7.12
CA ALA A 89 2.93 -16.49 -8.21
C ALA A 89 3.17 -17.38 -9.44
N GLN A 90 4.44 -17.57 -9.82
CA GLN A 90 4.82 -18.43 -10.94
C GLN A 90 4.40 -19.88 -10.70
N ALA A 91 4.63 -20.42 -9.50
CA ALA A 91 4.21 -21.77 -9.12
C ALA A 91 2.68 -21.94 -9.19
N ALA A 92 1.92 -20.87 -8.92
CA ALA A 92 0.46 -20.85 -9.05
C ALA A 92 -0.05 -20.52 -10.46
N GLY A 93 0.84 -20.34 -11.45
CA GLY A 93 0.45 -19.96 -12.82
C GLY A 93 -0.11 -18.54 -12.93
N ARG A 94 0.29 -17.62 -12.04
CA ARG A 94 -0.22 -16.25 -11.94
C ARG A 94 0.87 -15.22 -12.20
N SER A 95 0.47 -14.01 -12.59
CA SER A 95 1.40 -12.87 -12.65
C SER A 95 1.79 -12.42 -11.24
N PRO A 96 3.09 -12.20 -10.94
CA PRO A 96 3.53 -11.56 -9.70
C PRO A 96 2.87 -10.20 -9.46
N THR A 97 2.59 -9.44 -10.53
CA THR A 97 1.92 -8.14 -10.45
C THR A 97 0.45 -8.21 -10.03
N SER A 98 -0.15 -9.40 -9.99
CA SER A 98 -1.50 -9.61 -9.45
C SER A 98 -1.56 -9.69 -7.92
N ILE A 99 -0.40 -9.58 -7.26
CA ILE A 99 -0.25 -9.68 -5.80
C ILE A 99 0.26 -8.35 -5.26
N THR A 100 -0.56 -7.71 -4.44
CA THR A 100 -0.20 -6.51 -3.68
C THR A 100 0.55 -6.91 -2.42
N LEU A 101 1.76 -6.37 -2.24
CA LEU A 101 2.51 -6.47 -1.00
C LEU A 101 2.10 -5.33 -0.06
N VAL A 102 1.40 -5.66 1.03
CA VAL A 102 1.10 -4.71 2.11
C VAL A 102 2.18 -4.83 3.17
N VAL A 103 3.02 -3.79 3.33
CA VAL A 103 4.10 -3.79 4.33
C VAL A 103 3.53 -3.42 5.70
N VAL A 104 3.52 -4.35 6.64
CA VAL A 104 2.94 -4.15 7.97
C VAL A 104 3.93 -3.43 8.89
N THR A 105 3.73 -2.13 9.08
CA THR A 105 4.67 -1.21 9.74
C THR A 105 4.41 -1.00 11.23
N LYS A 106 3.48 -1.75 11.83
CA LYS A 106 3.19 -1.71 13.27
C LYS A 106 4.46 -1.80 14.11
N THR A 107 4.53 -1.01 15.17
CA THR A 107 5.66 -0.88 16.11
C THR A 107 6.97 -0.34 15.54
N PHE A 108 6.99 0.15 14.30
CA PHE A 108 8.14 0.84 13.69
C PHE A 108 7.84 2.33 13.50
N PRO A 109 8.85 3.23 13.57
CA PRO A 109 8.63 4.67 13.49
C PRO A 109 8.17 5.13 12.09
N ALA A 110 7.56 6.32 12.00
CA ALA A 110 7.17 6.93 10.73
C ALA A 110 8.36 7.12 9.75
N ALA A 111 9.58 7.29 10.28
CA ALA A 111 10.79 7.36 9.46
C ALA A 111 11.04 6.07 8.65
N ASP A 112 10.73 4.89 9.20
CA ASP A 112 10.82 3.63 8.45
C ASP A 112 9.79 3.60 7.32
N VAL A 113 8.59 4.14 7.55
CA VAL A 113 7.53 4.25 6.53
C VAL A 113 7.96 5.18 5.39
N GLN A 114 8.61 6.30 5.70
CA GLN A 114 9.19 7.20 4.70
C GLN A 114 10.26 6.50 3.85
N LEU A 115 11.19 5.78 4.48
CA LEU A 115 12.20 4.99 3.77
C LEU A 115 11.57 3.92 2.87
N LEU A 116 10.53 3.22 3.34
CA LEU A 116 9.80 2.25 2.53
C LEU A 116 9.15 2.90 1.30
N ALA A 117 8.53 4.06 1.46
CA ALA A 117 7.96 4.82 0.34
C ALA A 117 9.03 5.21 -0.69
N GLU A 118 10.20 5.68 -0.22
CA GLU A 118 11.35 5.99 -1.09
C GLU A 118 11.96 4.75 -1.78
N LEU A 119 11.71 3.55 -1.25
CA LEU A 119 12.08 2.27 -1.85
C LEU A 119 11.00 1.71 -2.78
N GLY A 120 9.91 2.47 -3.01
CA GLY A 120 8.84 2.12 -3.95
C GLY A 120 7.67 1.35 -3.33
N VAL A 121 7.59 1.23 -2.00
CA VAL A 121 6.39 0.68 -1.35
C VAL A 121 5.24 1.66 -1.51
N THR A 122 4.10 1.15 -1.94
CA THR A 122 2.86 1.91 -2.12
C THR A 122 1.81 1.59 -1.06
N ASP A 123 1.83 0.38 -0.50
CA ASP A 123 0.78 -0.14 0.39
C ASP A 123 1.35 -0.48 1.77
N VAL A 124 0.84 0.21 2.80
CA VAL A 124 1.32 0.05 4.19
C VAL A 124 0.19 -0.33 5.14
N GLY A 125 0.48 -1.22 6.08
CA GLY A 125 -0.51 -1.82 6.97
C GLY A 125 -0.25 -1.52 8.44
N GLU A 126 -1.29 -1.07 9.14
CA GLU A 126 -1.26 -0.82 10.59
C GLU A 126 -2.35 -1.59 11.32
N ASN A 127 -2.12 -1.90 12.60
CA ASN A 127 -3.05 -2.70 13.40
C ASN A 127 -3.59 -2.02 14.65
N ARG A 128 -3.20 -0.77 14.93
CA ARG A 128 -3.65 0.01 16.09
C ARG A 128 -3.93 1.44 15.68
N HIS A 129 -5.13 1.93 16.00
CA HIS A 129 -5.60 3.24 15.56
C HIS A 129 -4.68 4.42 15.95
N PRO A 130 -4.21 4.57 17.20
CA PRO A 130 -3.39 5.73 17.57
C PRO A 130 -2.10 5.82 16.76
N GLU A 131 -1.37 4.70 16.68
CA GLU A 131 -0.13 4.61 15.92
C GLU A 131 -0.34 4.87 14.42
N ALA A 132 -1.39 4.27 13.84
CA ALA A 132 -1.73 4.45 12.43
C ALA A 132 -2.09 5.90 12.09
N ARG A 133 -2.92 6.54 12.93
CA ARG A 133 -3.30 7.95 12.78
C ARG A 133 -2.06 8.84 12.78
N ASP A 134 -1.19 8.65 13.76
CA ASP A 134 -0.01 9.51 13.94
C ASP A 134 0.97 9.35 12.77
N LYS A 135 1.15 8.13 12.25
CA LYS A 135 1.96 7.89 11.05
C LYS A 135 1.32 8.45 9.77
N ALA A 136 0.02 8.23 9.57
CA ALA A 136 -0.70 8.75 8.41
C ALA A 136 -0.66 10.28 8.33
N ALA A 137 -0.65 10.95 9.49
CA ALA A 137 -0.48 12.41 9.56
C ALA A 137 0.98 12.86 9.33
N ALA A 138 1.97 12.07 9.73
CA ALA A 138 3.39 12.42 9.66
C ALA A 138 4.06 12.09 8.32
N VAL A 139 3.51 11.15 7.54
CA VAL A 139 4.10 10.68 6.28
C VAL A 139 3.39 11.35 5.10
N ALA A 140 4.10 12.25 4.40
CA ALA A 140 3.55 12.97 3.26
C ALA A 140 3.54 12.17 1.94
N ALA A 141 4.17 10.99 1.90
CA ALA A 141 4.21 10.15 0.71
C ALA A 141 2.80 9.63 0.34
N PRO A 142 2.46 9.53 -0.95
CA PRO A 142 1.15 9.07 -1.41
C PRO A 142 1.03 7.54 -1.27
N LEU A 143 0.80 7.07 -0.05
CA LEU A 143 0.64 5.66 0.30
C LEU A 143 -0.84 5.28 0.39
N THR A 144 -1.16 4.05 0.05
CA THR A 144 -2.42 3.39 0.44
C THR A 144 -2.29 2.91 1.88
N TRP A 145 -3.15 3.40 2.76
CA TRP A 145 -3.18 3.03 4.18
C TRP A 145 -4.18 1.91 4.44
N HIS A 146 -3.67 0.75 4.86
CA HIS A 146 -4.44 -0.42 5.21
C HIS A 146 -4.60 -0.54 6.73
N PHE A 147 -5.83 -0.67 7.22
CA PHE A 147 -6.08 -1.08 8.60
C PHE A 147 -6.34 -2.58 8.66
N VAL A 148 -5.40 -3.34 9.24
CA VAL A 148 -5.39 -4.81 9.23
C VAL A 148 -5.59 -5.44 10.59
N GLY A 149 -5.67 -4.64 11.65
CA GLY A 149 -5.92 -5.11 13.02
C GLY A 149 -7.40 -5.22 13.35
N GLY A 150 -7.76 -6.02 14.35
CA GLY A 150 -9.13 -6.05 14.87
C GLY A 150 -9.60 -4.66 15.28
N LEU A 151 -10.75 -4.24 14.78
CA LEU A 151 -11.24 -2.88 14.91
C LEU A 151 -12.32 -2.78 15.99
N GLN A 152 -12.08 -1.92 16.97
CA GLN A 152 -13.08 -1.55 17.96
C GLN A 152 -14.06 -0.53 17.35
N THR A 153 -15.37 -0.71 17.58
CA THR A 153 -16.41 0.13 16.98
C THR A 153 -16.25 1.62 17.34
N ASN A 154 -15.81 1.92 18.57
CA ASN A 154 -15.54 3.31 18.99
C ASN A 154 -14.35 3.97 18.29
N LYS A 155 -13.50 3.21 17.59
CA LYS A 155 -12.37 3.71 16.79
C LYS A 155 -12.66 3.71 15.29
N ALA A 156 -13.70 2.98 14.85
CA ALA A 156 -14.01 2.81 13.43
C ALA A 156 -14.18 4.13 12.68
N ARG A 157 -14.96 5.07 13.24
CA ARG A 157 -15.14 6.41 12.65
C ARG A 157 -13.83 7.15 12.42
N ALA A 158 -12.90 7.04 13.36
CA ALA A 158 -11.61 7.72 13.28
C ALA A 158 -10.65 7.02 12.31
N VAL A 159 -10.72 5.69 12.20
CA VAL A 159 -9.99 4.92 11.18
C VAL A 159 -10.46 5.27 9.78
N ALA A 160 -11.77 5.36 9.55
CA ALA A 160 -12.35 5.74 8.26
C ALA A 160 -11.94 7.15 7.78
N GLY A 161 -11.48 8.01 8.69
CA GLY A 161 -10.99 9.35 8.34
C GLY A 161 -9.64 9.36 7.61
N TYR A 162 -8.79 8.33 7.81
CA TYR A 162 -7.46 8.27 7.20
C TYR A 162 -7.22 7.03 6.34
N ALA A 163 -7.76 5.86 6.70
CA ALA A 163 -7.48 4.62 6.00
C ALA A 163 -8.12 4.61 4.60
N ASP A 164 -7.46 3.93 3.67
CA ASP A 164 -7.97 3.70 2.32
C ASP A 164 -8.64 2.34 2.21
N LEU A 165 -8.15 1.34 2.96
CA LEU A 165 -8.71 -0.02 2.99
C LEU A 165 -8.74 -0.60 4.41
N VAL A 166 -9.92 -0.98 4.92
CA VAL A 166 -10.08 -1.73 6.18
C VAL A 166 -10.27 -3.21 5.85
N HIS A 167 -9.39 -4.06 6.39
CA HIS A 167 -9.42 -5.50 6.11
C HIS A 167 -10.27 -6.29 7.12
N SER A 168 -10.61 -5.67 8.25
CA SER A 168 -11.01 -6.35 9.49
C SER A 168 -12.50 -6.20 9.81
N VAL A 169 -13.38 -6.06 8.80
CA VAL A 169 -14.82 -5.92 9.05
C VAL A 169 -15.42 -7.29 9.37
N ASP A 170 -15.93 -7.49 10.58
CA ASP A 170 -16.39 -8.80 11.06
C ASP A 170 -17.79 -8.79 11.68
N ARG A 171 -18.48 -7.65 11.68
CA ARG A 171 -19.81 -7.49 12.30
C ARG A 171 -20.51 -6.22 11.81
N GLU A 172 -21.84 -6.23 11.83
CA GLU A 172 -22.69 -5.15 11.29
C GLU A 172 -22.37 -3.77 11.89
N ARG A 173 -22.20 -3.72 13.22
CA ARG A 173 -21.88 -2.47 13.93
C ARG A 173 -20.57 -1.81 13.46
N LEU A 174 -19.65 -2.55 12.85
CA LEU A 174 -18.47 -1.94 12.24
C LEU A 174 -18.80 -1.28 10.91
N VAL A 175 -19.67 -1.88 10.10
CA VAL A 175 -20.10 -1.33 8.81
C VAL A 175 -20.71 0.05 9.03
N ASP A 176 -21.67 0.16 9.95
CA ASP A 176 -22.35 1.43 10.25
C ASP A 176 -21.36 2.51 10.75
N ALA A 177 -20.45 2.13 11.64
CA ALA A 177 -19.49 3.07 12.22
C ALA A 177 -18.40 3.51 11.22
N LEU A 178 -18.03 2.64 10.27
CA LEU A 178 -17.13 2.97 9.18
C LEU A 178 -17.81 3.87 8.15
N ALA A 179 -19.06 3.55 7.77
CA ALA A 179 -19.85 4.35 6.84
C ALA A 179 -20.05 5.77 7.37
N ASP A 180 -20.46 5.94 8.63
CA ASP A 180 -20.59 7.25 9.27
C ASP A 180 -19.25 8.02 9.30
N GLY A 181 -18.15 7.32 9.61
CA GLY A 181 -16.82 7.92 9.59
C GLY A 181 -16.39 8.42 8.21
N ALA A 182 -16.59 7.60 7.18
CA ALA A 182 -16.24 7.89 5.79
C ALA A 182 -17.10 9.04 5.23
N SER A 183 -18.41 9.00 5.47
CA SER A 183 -19.34 10.07 5.10
C SER A 183 -18.96 11.41 5.72
N ARG A 184 -18.65 11.44 7.03
CA ARG A 184 -18.21 12.67 7.72
C ARG A 184 -16.88 13.21 7.21
N ALA A 185 -16.01 12.34 6.71
CA ALA A 185 -14.75 12.72 6.09
C ALA A 185 -14.91 13.13 4.61
N GLY A 186 -16.07 12.91 4.00
CA GLY A 186 -16.30 13.15 2.57
C GLY A 186 -15.46 12.21 1.68
N ARG A 187 -15.24 10.97 2.12
CA ARG A 187 -14.40 9.97 1.44
C ARG A 187 -15.18 8.68 1.20
N HIS A 188 -14.71 7.90 0.22
CA HIS A 188 -15.07 6.48 0.13
C HIS A 188 -14.00 5.63 0.81
N LEU A 189 -14.43 4.63 1.56
CA LEU A 189 -13.55 3.67 2.21
C LEU A 189 -13.74 2.29 1.59
N ASP A 190 -12.62 1.66 1.21
CA ASP A 190 -12.65 0.28 0.77
C ASP A 190 -12.66 -0.67 1.98
N CYS A 191 -13.41 -1.76 1.87
CA CYS A 191 -13.60 -2.72 2.95
C CYS A 191 -13.45 -4.16 2.47
N LEU A 192 -12.83 -4.99 3.31
CA LEU A 192 -12.89 -6.45 3.21
C LEU A 192 -13.62 -7.00 4.43
N VAL A 193 -14.36 -8.09 4.23
CA VAL A 193 -14.93 -8.88 5.33
C VAL A 193 -13.85 -9.83 5.86
N GLN A 194 -13.55 -9.77 7.15
CA GLN A 194 -12.67 -10.72 7.82
C GLN A 194 -13.45 -11.98 8.15
N VAL A 195 -13.05 -13.10 7.58
CA VAL A 195 -13.64 -14.42 7.79
C VAL A 195 -12.85 -15.15 8.87
N SER A 196 -13.55 -15.73 9.85
CA SER A 196 -12.94 -16.65 10.80
C SER A 196 -12.68 -18.00 10.13
N LEU A 197 -11.43 -18.45 10.20
CA LEU A 197 -11.01 -19.79 9.76
C LEU A 197 -10.77 -20.74 10.94
N ASP A 198 -11.03 -20.28 12.15
CA ASP A 198 -10.89 -21.08 13.36
C ASP A 198 -11.98 -22.16 13.43
N PRO A 199 -11.70 -23.31 14.05
CA PRO A 199 -12.73 -24.31 14.26
C PRO A 199 -13.83 -23.77 15.18
N PRO A 200 -15.10 -24.21 15.00
CA PRO A 200 -16.19 -23.83 15.88
C PRO A 200 -15.85 -24.09 17.36
N GLY A 201 -16.05 -23.10 18.23
CA GLY A 201 -15.81 -23.24 19.67
C GLY A 201 -14.35 -23.16 20.11
N ALA A 202 -13.43 -22.71 19.25
CA ALA A 202 -12.05 -22.45 19.66
C ALA A 202 -12.01 -21.42 20.81
N ALA A 203 -11.39 -21.80 21.94
CA ALA A 203 -11.28 -20.96 23.14
C ALA A 203 -10.54 -19.65 22.89
N ASP A 204 -9.57 -19.67 21.94
CA ASP A 204 -8.80 -18.50 21.51
C ASP A 204 -9.11 -18.14 20.05
N SER A 205 -10.40 -18.01 19.71
CA SER A 205 -10.79 -17.62 18.35
C SER A 205 -10.30 -16.22 18.04
N ARG A 206 -9.65 -16.06 16.90
CA ARG A 206 -9.29 -14.76 16.34
C ARG A 206 -10.55 -14.06 15.87
N SER A 207 -10.46 -12.73 15.73
CA SER A 207 -11.57 -11.94 15.19
C SER A 207 -11.95 -12.42 13.78
N GLY A 208 -13.21 -12.21 13.41
CA GLY A 208 -13.73 -12.61 12.11
C GLY A 208 -15.17 -13.07 12.19
N ALA A 209 -15.92 -12.81 11.12
CA ALA A 209 -17.28 -13.29 10.93
C ALA A 209 -17.26 -14.79 10.67
N LYS A 210 -18.30 -15.49 11.13
CA LYS A 210 -18.51 -16.87 10.69
C LYS A 210 -18.90 -16.88 9.21
N VAL A 211 -18.67 -18.01 8.55
CA VAL A 211 -18.92 -18.15 7.10
C VAL A 211 -20.38 -17.85 6.73
N ASP A 212 -21.33 -18.23 7.58
CA ASP A 212 -22.77 -17.98 7.42
C ASP A 212 -23.17 -16.50 7.65
N GLU A 213 -22.35 -15.73 8.37
CA GLU A 213 -22.56 -14.30 8.61
C GLU A 213 -21.97 -13.42 7.48
N VAL A 214 -21.07 -13.97 6.64
CA VAL A 214 -20.38 -13.23 5.57
C VAL A 214 -21.34 -12.60 4.54
N PRO A 215 -22.36 -13.32 4.00
CA PRO A 215 -23.24 -12.75 2.98
C PRO A 215 -23.94 -11.47 3.45
N ALA A 216 -24.48 -11.48 4.68
CA ALA A 216 -25.15 -10.32 5.25
C ALA A 216 -24.20 -9.11 5.40
N LEU A 217 -22.96 -9.34 5.83
CA LEU A 217 -21.95 -8.28 5.94
C LEU A 217 -21.55 -7.73 4.57
N THR A 218 -21.39 -8.58 3.56
CA THR A 218 -21.06 -8.13 2.20
C THR A 218 -22.17 -7.28 1.61
N ASP A 219 -23.43 -7.67 1.80
CA ASP A 219 -24.59 -6.92 1.33
C ASP A 219 -24.69 -5.55 2.03
N GLN A 220 -24.47 -5.52 3.35
CA GLN A 220 -24.49 -4.27 4.12
C GLN A 220 -23.37 -3.30 3.69
N ILE A 221 -22.15 -3.80 3.45
CA ILE A 221 -21.05 -2.96 2.94
C ILE A 221 -21.37 -2.44 1.55
N ALA A 222 -21.90 -3.29 0.66
CA ALA A 222 -22.24 -2.91 -0.71
C ALA A 222 -23.38 -1.89 -0.77
N ALA A 223 -24.32 -1.91 0.19
CA ALA A 223 -25.42 -0.95 0.28
C ALA A 223 -25.02 0.41 0.87
N ALA A 224 -23.89 0.50 1.57
CA ALA A 224 -23.43 1.73 2.21
C ALA A 224 -22.70 2.64 1.21
N GLU A 225 -23.28 3.80 0.88
CA GLU A 225 -22.77 4.73 -0.14
C GLU A 225 -21.30 5.16 0.06
N ALA A 226 -20.89 5.39 1.31
CA ALA A 226 -19.52 5.79 1.63
C ALA A 226 -18.53 4.62 1.70
N LEU A 227 -18.97 3.37 1.54
CA LEU A 227 -18.13 2.18 1.56
C LEU A 227 -18.07 1.51 0.18
N ARG A 228 -17.02 0.73 -0.04
CA ARG A 228 -16.89 -0.12 -1.22
C ARG A 228 -16.45 -1.51 -0.79
N LEU A 229 -17.29 -2.51 -1.04
CA LEU A 229 -16.91 -3.91 -0.84
C LEU A 229 -15.84 -4.30 -1.86
N ARG A 230 -14.66 -4.69 -1.36
CA ARG A 230 -13.55 -5.14 -2.21
C ARG A 230 -13.27 -6.63 -2.15
N GLY A 231 -13.79 -7.36 -1.17
CA GLY A 231 -13.62 -8.81 -1.06
C GLY A 231 -13.49 -9.29 0.38
N VAL A 232 -12.63 -10.28 0.61
CA VAL A 232 -12.50 -10.98 1.90
C VAL A 232 -11.07 -11.02 2.41
N MET A 233 -10.94 -11.20 3.72
CA MET A 233 -9.66 -11.35 4.42
C MET A 233 -9.74 -12.51 5.38
N ALA A 234 -8.63 -13.24 5.56
CA ALA A 234 -8.49 -14.08 6.74
C ALA A 234 -7.03 -14.22 7.17
N VAL A 235 -6.87 -14.87 8.32
CA VAL A 235 -5.59 -15.29 8.90
C VAL A 235 -5.68 -16.81 9.12
N ALA A 236 -4.69 -17.59 8.69
CA ALA A 236 -4.66 -19.03 8.97
C ALA A 236 -4.39 -19.31 10.46
N PRO A 237 -5.09 -20.25 11.12
CA PRO A 237 -4.86 -20.56 12.53
C PRO A 237 -3.44 -21.08 12.75
N LEU A 238 -2.79 -20.73 13.87
CA LEU A 238 -1.38 -21.10 14.12
C LEU A 238 -1.16 -22.62 14.13
N ALA A 239 -2.15 -23.37 14.63
CA ALA A 239 -2.09 -24.83 14.73
C ALA A 239 -2.66 -25.56 13.51
N ALA A 240 -3.14 -24.83 12.49
CA ALA A 240 -3.73 -25.42 11.29
C ALA A 240 -2.73 -25.39 10.13
N ASP A 241 -2.87 -26.35 9.21
CA ASP A 241 -2.21 -26.26 7.91
C ASP A 241 -2.74 -25.03 7.15
N PRO A 242 -1.87 -24.05 6.80
CA PRO A 242 -2.28 -22.85 6.09
C PRO A 242 -2.94 -23.13 4.74
N ALA A 243 -2.49 -24.16 4.00
CA ALA A 243 -3.06 -24.49 2.70
C ALA A 243 -4.53 -24.90 2.84
N ARG A 244 -4.83 -25.81 3.77
CA ARG A 244 -6.21 -26.21 4.08
C ARG A 244 -7.05 -25.06 4.61
N ALA A 245 -6.49 -24.18 5.45
CA ALA A 245 -7.20 -23.03 5.98
C ALA A 245 -7.57 -22.04 4.86
N TYR A 246 -6.63 -21.71 3.98
CA TYR A 246 -6.89 -20.76 2.89
C TYR A 246 -7.73 -21.34 1.75
N ALA A 247 -7.77 -22.66 1.55
CA ALA A 247 -8.74 -23.28 0.63
C ALA A 247 -10.19 -22.92 1.00
N ARG A 248 -10.53 -22.92 2.30
CA ARG A 248 -11.85 -22.46 2.77
C ARG A 248 -12.08 -20.98 2.49
N LEU A 249 -11.05 -20.15 2.64
CA LEU A 249 -11.16 -18.73 2.29
C LEU A 249 -11.44 -18.55 0.79
N ALA A 250 -10.81 -19.36 -0.08
CA ALA A 250 -11.04 -19.31 -1.52
C ALA A 250 -12.49 -19.66 -1.90
N GLU A 251 -13.09 -20.65 -1.23
CA GLU A 251 -14.52 -20.98 -1.38
C GLU A 251 -15.43 -19.80 -1.00
N VAL A 252 -15.15 -19.16 0.14
CA VAL A 252 -15.90 -17.96 0.59
C VAL A 252 -15.71 -16.80 -0.39
N ALA A 253 -14.48 -16.56 -0.86
CA ALA A 253 -14.19 -15.52 -1.84
C ALA A 253 -14.96 -15.74 -3.15
N ALA A 254 -15.02 -16.98 -3.66
CA ALA A 254 -15.77 -17.31 -4.86
C ALA A 254 -17.27 -17.06 -4.69
N SER A 255 -17.84 -17.44 -3.54
CA SER A 255 -19.25 -17.16 -3.21
C SER A 255 -19.53 -15.64 -3.16
N VAL A 256 -18.67 -14.89 -2.47
CA VAL A 256 -18.77 -13.41 -2.39
C VAL A 256 -18.66 -12.78 -3.77
N GLN A 257 -17.71 -13.22 -4.61
CA GLN A 257 -17.54 -12.70 -5.96
C GLN A 257 -18.74 -13.00 -6.88
N ALA A 258 -19.38 -14.17 -6.71
CA ALA A 258 -20.58 -14.51 -7.47
C ALA A 258 -21.76 -13.57 -7.16
N ALA A 259 -21.91 -13.15 -5.90
CA ALA A 259 -22.93 -12.19 -5.48
C ALA A 259 -22.51 -10.73 -5.75
N HIS A 260 -21.22 -10.42 -5.62
CA HIS A 260 -20.63 -9.08 -5.74
C HIS A 260 -19.43 -9.11 -6.69
N PRO A 261 -19.64 -8.99 -8.03
CA PRO A 261 -18.60 -9.22 -9.03
C PRO A 261 -17.35 -8.33 -8.95
N THR A 262 -17.43 -7.18 -8.26
CA THR A 262 -16.30 -6.26 -8.04
C THR A 262 -15.47 -6.60 -6.80
N ALA A 263 -15.92 -7.55 -5.98
CA ALA A 263 -15.29 -7.94 -4.71
C ALA A 263 -14.18 -8.98 -4.91
N LEU A 264 -13.12 -8.58 -5.64
CA LEU A 264 -12.05 -9.47 -6.13
C LEU A 264 -10.86 -9.65 -5.18
N ALA A 265 -10.77 -8.86 -4.11
CA ALA A 265 -9.63 -8.87 -3.22
C ALA A 265 -9.70 -10.05 -2.24
N VAL A 266 -8.59 -10.81 -2.17
CA VAL A 266 -8.39 -11.88 -1.19
C VAL A 266 -7.14 -11.54 -0.40
N SER A 267 -7.34 -11.06 0.82
CA SER A 267 -6.24 -10.69 1.70
C SER A 267 -5.87 -11.86 2.60
N ALA A 268 -4.74 -12.52 2.33
CA ALA A 268 -4.28 -13.69 3.08
C ALA A 268 -2.75 -13.80 3.00
N GLY A 269 -2.15 -14.54 3.94
CA GLY A 269 -0.71 -14.75 3.96
C GLY A 269 0.07 -13.66 4.70
N MET A 270 1.00 -14.13 5.51
CA MET A 270 1.98 -13.38 6.30
C MET A 270 3.37 -13.97 6.01
N SER A 271 4.40 -13.53 6.76
CA SER A 271 5.79 -13.95 6.50
C SER A 271 6.02 -15.47 6.45
N GLY A 272 5.23 -16.26 7.18
CA GLY A 272 5.41 -17.71 7.32
C GLY A 272 4.57 -18.57 6.37
N ASP A 273 3.60 -17.97 5.69
CA ASP A 273 2.55 -18.71 4.97
C ASP A 273 2.09 -17.99 3.68
N LEU A 274 2.87 -17.03 3.18
CA LEU A 274 2.53 -16.29 1.95
C LEU A 274 2.43 -17.23 0.74
N GLU A 275 3.29 -18.25 0.64
CA GLU A 275 3.30 -19.17 -0.49
C GLU A 275 1.97 -19.96 -0.55
N ALA A 276 1.51 -20.46 0.60
CA ALA A 276 0.24 -21.17 0.72
C ALA A 276 -0.95 -20.26 0.37
N ALA A 277 -0.92 -18.99 0.81
CA ALA A 277 -1.96 -18.03 0.49
C ALA A 277 -2.02 -17.70 -1.01
N VAL A 278 -0.86 -17.47 -1.64
CA VAL A 278 -0.77 -17.15 -3.07
C VAL A 278 -1.24 -18.32 -3.93
N ALA A 279 -0.91 -19.56 -3.54
CA ALA A 279 -1.31 -20.78 -4.22
C ALA A 279 -2.84 -20.94 -4.35
N VAL A 280 -3.61 -20.40 -3.40
CA VAL A 280 -5.09 -20.46 -3.42
C VAL A 280 -5.75 -19.14 -3.83
N GLY A 281 -4.99 -18.22 -4.44
CA GLY A 281 -5.57 -17.03 -5.07
C GLY A 281 -5.48 -15.73 -4.26
N ALA A 282 -4.68 -15.67 -3.19
CA ALA A 282 -4.49 -14.40 -2.48
C ALA A 282 -4.02 -13.28 -3.43
N THR A 283 -4.61 -12.10 -3.30
CA THR A 283 -4.24 -10.89 -4.05
C THR A 283 -3.53 -9.87 -3.17
N HIS A 284 -3.63 -9.99 -1.84
CA HIS A 284 -2.89 -9.15 -0.90
C HIS A 284 -2.20 -10.00 0.14
N VAL A 285 -0.87 -9.89 0.23
CA VAL A 285 -0.06 -10.52 1.29
C VAL A 285 0.44 -9.46 2.27
N ARG A 286 0.42 -9.76 3.58
CA ARG A 286 0.65 -8.78 4.65
C ARG A 286 1.95 -9.10 5.40
N ILE A 287 3.04 -8.43 5.05
CA ILE A 287 4.39 -8.81 5.49
C ILE A 287 5.01 -7.73 6.36
N GLY A 288 5.40 -8.09 7.59
CA GLY A 288 6.09 -7.19 8.53
C GLY A 288 7.51 -7.66 8.82
N ARG A 289 7.64 -8.68 9.67
CA ARG A 289 8.94 -9.17 10.21
C ARG A 289 9.99 -9.47 9.14
N ALA A 290 9.59 -10.00 7.99
CA ALA A 290 10.54 -10.37 6.93
C ALA A 290 11.15 -9.14 6.20
N ILE A 291 10.54 -7.95 6.37
CA ILE A 291 11.00 -6.70 5.77
C ILE A 291 11.64 -5.80 6.83
N LEU A 292 10.94 -5.58 7.94
CA LEU A 292 11.33 -4.61 8.95
C LEU A 292 12.27 -5.18 10.03
N GLY A 293 12.41 -6.51 10.10
CA GLY A 293 13.15 -7.22 11.13
C GLY A 293 12.33 -7.45 12.40
N GLU A 294 13.03 -7.73 13.50
CA GLU A 294 12.41 -7.85 14.82
C GLU A 294 11.94 -6.50 15.35
N ARG A 295 10.97 -6.55 16.26
CA ARG A 295 10.42 -5.34 16.89
C ARG A 295 11.54 -4.64 17.69
N PRO A 296 11.69 -3.31 17.60
CA PRO A 296 12.59 -2.59 18.50
C PRO A 296 12.23 -2.92 19.96
N PRO A 297 13.19 -3.18 20.86
CA PRO A 297 12.88 -3.35 22.26
C PRO A 297 12.06 -2.14 22.73
N ASN A 298 10.94 -2.40 23.44
CA ASN A 298 10.10 -1.33 23.95
C ASN A 298 10.98 -0.36 24.74
N ARG A 299 11.05 0.89 24.29
CA ARG A 299 11.64 1.99 25.06
C ARG A 299 10.61 2.55 26.03
#